data_AF-A0A8K0R234-F1
#
_entry.id   AF-A0A8K0R234-F1
#
_cell.length_a   1.000
_cell.length_b   1.000
_cell.length_c   1.000
_cell.angle_alpha   90.00
_cell.angle_beta   90.00
_cell.angle_gamma   90.00
#
_symmetry.space_group_name_H-M   'P 1'
#
loop_
_entity.id
_entity.type
_entity.pdbx_description
1 polymer ?
#
loop_
_entity_poly.entity_id
_entity_poly.type
_entity_poly.pdbx_seq_one_letter_code
_entity_poly.pdbx_strand_id
1 'polypeptide(L)'
;MFSKDPKTAIFNDKTMDALIKRTHVEKKKRTQPHDQPRVALQRMRAVVGAYLYFTDDRVNKIFVDQVDRIGNRLELLEAALSKNPRAAQRENPQRIVMYNSWKPLKLKEKWYTYMDDVYETANNKGTKFMKDNIKRLRDEYTDAKRISQAQVDKENDKDKQKVLANEKKLRDDMPDYISKLEAAWSLAQNWPKPKWNAAANPSPTPAILPPTPSIGSPTPSADIPTPFSATIPTPLVATPPPSAASPTPSAAALTPRSP
;
A
#
# COMPACT_ATOMS: atom_id res chain seq x y z
N MET A 1 -6.99 -0.80 -1.90
CA MET A 1 -7.24 -1.97 -2.78
C MET A 1 -8.55 -2.67 -2.44
N PHE A 2 -8.85 -2.91 -1.15
CA PHE A 2 -10.00 -3.72 -0.68
C PHE A 2 -11.35 -3.01 -0.56
N SER A 3 -11.59 -1.92 -1.29
CA SER A 3 -12.94 -1.33 -1.31
C SER A 3 -13.87 -2.22 -2.14
N LYS A 4 -15.06 -2.55 -1.61
CA LYS A 4 -16.09 -3.31 -2.34
C LYS A 4 -16.67 -2.52 -3.49
N ASP A 5 -16.70 -1.19 -3.40
CA ASP A 5 -17.23 -0.36 -4.48
C ASP A 5 -16.32 -0.46 -5.71
N PRO A 6 -16.77 -1.08 -6.82
CA PRO A 6 -15.94 -1.24 -8.02
C PRO A 6 -15.49 0.10 -8.61
N LYS A 7 -16.18 1.20 -8.30
CA LYS A 7 -15.85 2.56 -8.74
C LYS A 7 -14.71 3.19 -7.94
N THR A 8 -14.43 2.69 -6.74
CA THR A 8 -13.27 3.12 -5.96
C THR A 8 -12.00 2.57 -6.60
N ALA A 9 -11.33 3.41 -7.38
CA ALA A 9 -10.06 3.10 -8.05
C ALA A 9 -8.91 2.96 -7.03
N ILE A 10 -7.90 2.13 -7.35
CA ILE A 10 -6.68 1.99 -6.53
C ILE A 10 -5.91 3.30 -6.47
N PHE A 11 -5.70 3.89 -7.65
CA PHE A 11 -5.29 5.27 -7.84
C PHE A 11 -6.25 5.90 -8.85
N ASN A 12 -6.43 7.22 -8.78
CA ASN A 12 -7.29 7.93 -9.74
C ASN A 12 -6.76 7.75 -11.17
N ASP A 13 -7.61 7.26 -12.06
CA ASP A 13 -7.23 6.91 -13.44
C ASP A 13 -6.76 8.12 -14.25
N LYS A 14 -7.46 9.26 -14.12
CA LYS A 14 -7.08 10.52 -14.77
C LYS A 14 -5.74 11.03 -14.25
N THR A 15 -5.49 10.88 -12.96
CA THR A 15 -4.20 11.23 -12.36
C THR A 15 -3.08 10.34 -12.90
N MET A 16 -3.30 9.04 -13.04
CA MET A 16 -2.30 8.13 -13.61
C MET A 16 -1.99 8.46 -15.07
N ASP A 17 -3.03 8.68 -15.89
CA ASP A 17 -2.86 9.11 -17.27
C ASP A 17 -2.08 10.44 -17.37
N ALA A 18 -2.43 11.42 -16.53
CA ALA A 18 -1.73 12.70 -16.48
C ALA A 18 -0.28 12.57 -16.03
N LEU A 19 0.03 11.70 -15.07
CA LEU A 19 1.41 11.43 -14.64
C LEU A 19 2.24 10.78 -15.75
N ILE A 20 1.65 9.81 -16.47
CA ILE A 20 2.30 9.13 -17.60
C ILE A 20 2.59 10.13 -18.72
N LYS A 21 1.63 11.01 -19.03
CA LYS A 21 1.73 12.04 -20.08
C LYS A 21 2.47 13.31 -19.64
N ARG A 22 2.89 13.40 -18.37
CA ARG A 22 3.61 14.55 -17.79
C ARG A 22 2.76 15.84 -17.72
N THR A 23 1.45 15.70 -17.73
CA THR A 23 0.48 16.81 -17.68
C THR A 23 -0.13 17.01 -16.29
N HIS A 24 0.31 16.23 -15.30
CA HIS A 24 -0.22 16.36 -13.95
C HIS A 24 0.27 17.66 -13.30
N VAL A 25 -0.66 18.51 -12.90
CA VAL A 25 -0.37 19.77 -12.20
C VAL A 25 -0.80 19.61 -10.74
N GLU A 26 0.15 19.35 -9.85
CA GLU A 26 -0.13 19.30 -8.42
C GLU A 26 0.18 20.66 -7.77
N LYS A 27 -0.83 21.28 -7.15
CA LYS A 27 -0.70 22.64 -6.58
C LYS A 27 0.31 22.74 -5.42
N LYS A 28 0.68 21.61 -4.79
CA LYS A 28 1.42 21.59 -3.51
C LYS A 28 2.81 20.93 -3.57
N LYS A 29 3.13 20.14 -4.59
CA LYS A 29 4.46 19.52 -4.77
C LYS A 29 4.92 19.71 -6.20
N ARG A 30 6.05 20.40 -6.39
CA ARG A 30 6.69 20.61 -7.69
C ARG A 30 7.40 19.32 -8.13
N THR A 31 6.65 18.26 -8.42
CA THR A 31 7.20 17.14 -9.19
C THR A 31 7.48 17.65 -10.59
N GLN A 32 8.74 17.65 -11.03
CA GLN A 32 9.07 18.13 -12.35
C GLN A 32 8.39 17.25 -13.42
N PRO A 33 7.99 17.80 -14.58
CA PRO A 33 7.32 17.01 -15.62
C PRO A 33 8.07 15.72 -16.00
N HIS A 34 9.41 15.73 -16.01
CA HIS A 34 10.22 14.56 -16.32
C HIS A 34 10.24 13.49 -15.22
N ASP A 35 9.86 13.82 -13.97
CA ASP A 35 9.78 12.88 -12.86
C ASP A 35 8.40 12.21 -12.75
N GLN A 36 7.36 12.79 -13.33
CA GLN A 36 5.99 12.28 -13.22
C GLN A 36 5.82 10.82 -13.69
N PRO A 37 6.46 10.37 -14.78
CA PRO A 37 6.36 8.97 -15.22
C PRO A 37 7.02 8.01 -14.24
N ARG A 38 8.08 8.45 -13.55
CA ARG A 38 8.71 7.67 -12.49
C ARG A 38 7.79 7.52 -11.28
N VAL A 39 7.01 8.56 -10.94
CA VAL A 39 5.98 8.47 -9.90
C VAL A 39 4.86 7.51 -10.31
N ALA A 40 4.42 7.53 -11.57
CA ALA A 40 3.45 6.55 -12.08
C ALA A 40 4.00 5.11 -11.96
N LEU A 41 5.25 4.89 -12.38
CA LEU A 41 5.93 3.59 -12.22
C LEU A 41 6.02 3.16 -10.75
N GLN A 42 6.37 4.06 -9.83
CA GLN A 42 6.43 3.75 -8.40
C GLN A 42 5.06 3.31 -7.86
N ARG A 43 3.97 3.97 -8.27
CA ARG A 43 2.60 3.57 -7.89
C ARG A 43 2.25 2.18 -8.42
N MET A 44 2.62 1.88 -9.65
CA MET A 44 2.42 0.54 -10.22
C MET A 44 3.27 -0.51 -9.49
N ARG A 45 4.53 -0.20 -9.15
CA ARG A 45 5.39 -1.07 -8.32
C ARG A 45 4.80 -1.31 -6.94
N ALA A 46 4.11 -0.34 -6.34
CA ALA A 46 3.41 -0.53 -5.07
C ALA A 46 2.26 -1.55 -5.21
N VAL A 47 1.54 -1.56 -6.34
CA VAL A 47 0.52 -2.59 -6.62
C VAL A 47 1.17 -3.96 -6.78
N VAL A 48 2.26 -4.06 -7.55
CA VAL A 48 3.03 -5.32 -7.67
C VAL A 48 3.50 -5.81 -6.29
N GLY A 49 4.06 -4.92 -5.47
CA GLY A 49 4.51 -5.24 -4.11
C GLY A 49 3.37 -5.74 -3.21
N ALA A 50 2.16 -5.20 -3.35
CA ALA A 50 1.00 -5.70 -2.63
C ALA A 50 0.64 -7.13 -3.04
N TYR A 51 0.65 -7.44 -4.34
CA TYR A 51 0.42 -8.81 -4.82
C TYR A 51 1.47 -9.78 -4.29
N LEU A 52 2.76 -9.41 -4.40
CA LEU A 52 3.86 -10.23 -3.88
C LEU A 52 3.76 -10.45 -2.36
N TYR A 53 3.33 -9.42 -1.62
CA TYR A 53 3.10 -9.53 -0.18
C TYR A 53 2.00 -10.54 0.15
N PHE A 54 0.91 -10.60 -0.63
CA PHE A 54 -0.17 -11.56 -0.40
C PHE A 54 0.11 -12.95 -0.96
N THR A 55 1.11 -13.11 -1.82
CA THR A 55 1.60 -14.44 -2.25
C THR A 55 2.55 -15.08 -1.24
N ASP A 56 3.09 -14.32 -0.29
CA ASP A 56 3.93 -14.87 0.78
C ASP A 56 3.13 -15.84 1.66
N ASP A 57 3.66 -17.06 1.83
CA ASP A 57 2.97 -18.14 2.54
C ASP A 57 2.63 -17.78 3.99
N ARG A 58 3.51 -17.04 4.67
CA ARG A 58 3.30 -16.64 6.08
C ARG A 58 2.19 -15.60 6.17
N VAL A 59 2.20 -14.61 5.28
CA VAL A 59 1.15 -13.59 5.21
C VAL A 59 -0.19 -14.22 4.85
N ASN A 60 -0.20 -15.07 3.82
CA ASN A 60 -1.40 -15.78 3.37
C ASN A 60 -1.98 -16.64 4.50
N LYS A 61 -1.14 -17.36 5.25
CA LYS A 61 -1.57 -18.14 6.42
C LYS A 61 -2.24 -17.27 7.48
N ILE A 62 -1.60 -16.16 7.89
CA ILE A 62 -2.18 -15.24 8.89
C ILE A 62 -3.55 -14.72 8.41
N PHE A 63 -3.65 -14.38 7.13
CA PHE A 63 -4.89 -13.88 6.55
C PHE A 63 -6.00 -14.93 6.58
N VAL A 64 -5.71 -16.16 6.12
CA VAL A 64 -6.65 -17.29 6.19
C VAL A 64 -7.08 -17.57 7.62
N ASP A 65 -6.13 -17.63 8.56
CA ASP A 65 -6.41 -17.87 9.98
C ASP A 65 -7.37 -16.81 10.57
N GLN A 66 -7.22 -15.54 10.21
CA GLN A 66 -8.15 -14.49 10.67
C GLN A 66 -9.54 -14.62 10.02
N VAL A 67 -9.60 -14.93 8.73
CA VAL A 67 -10.88 -15.15 8.02
C VAL A 67 -11.64 -16.31 8.66
N ASP A 68 -10.96 -17.43 8.93
CA ASP A 68 -11.55 -18.59 9.58
C ASP A 68 -11.92 -18.32 11.03
N ARG A 69 -11.08 -17.60 11.79
CA ARG A 69 -11.40 -17.19 13.16
C ARG A 69 -12.70 -16.38 13.23
N ILE A 70 -12.91 -15.43 12.33
CA ILE A 70 -14.14 -14.63 12.27
C ILE A 70 -15.33 -15.52 11.90
N GLY A 71 -15.19 -16.36 10.87
CA GLY A 71 -16.23 -17.31 10.45
C GLY A 71 -16.67 -18.23 11.60
N ASN A 72 -15.72 -18.80 12.34
CA ASN A 72 -15.99 -19.66 13.50
C ASN A 72 -16.66 -18.88 14.65
N ARG A 73 -16.30 -17.63 14.90
CA ARG A 73 -16.96 -16.80 15.92
C ARG A 73 -18.40 -16.49 15.56
N LEU A 74 -18.70 -16.25 14.28
CA LEU A 74 -20.06 -16.04 13.81
C LEU A 74 -20.93 -17.28 14.01
N GLU A 75 -20.41 -18.47 13.69
CA GLU A 75 -21.10 -19.74 13.93
C GLU A 75 -21.42 -19.98 15.41
N LEU A 76 -20.45 -19.73 16.30
CA LEU A 76 -20.67 -19.83 17.75
C LEU A 76 -21.74 -18.84 18.24
N LEU A 77 -21.77 -17.62 17.70
CA LEU A 77 -22.79 -16.64 18.04
C LEU A 77 -24.18 -17.11 17.61
N GLU A 78 -24.35 -17.66 16.41
CA GLU A 78 -25.64 -18.19 15.96
C GLU A 78 -26.12 -19.37 16.82
N ALA A 79 -25.21 -20.28 17.16
CA ALA A 79 -25.49 -21.41 18.04
C ALA A 79 -25.88 -20.96 19.46
N ALA A 80 -25.29 -19.88 19.97
CA ALA A 80 -25.62 -19.32 21.28
C ALA A 80 -26.96 -18.56 21.28
N LEU A 81 -27.22 -17.76 20.25
CA LEU A 81 -28.44 -16.94 20.14
C LEU A 81 -29.71 -17.78 19.97
N SER A 82 -29.63 -18.92 19.30
CA SER A 82 -30.76 -19.84 19.17
C SER A 82 -31.17 -20.48 20.51
N LYS A 83 -30.22 -20.64 21.44
CA LYS A 83 -30.46 -21.20 22.79
C LYS A 83 -30.92 -20.17 23.82
N ASN A 84 -30.65 -18.88 23.57
CA ASN A 84 -30.89 -17.80 24.54
C ASN A 84 -31.77 -16.71 23.92
N PRO A 85 -33.09 -16.93 23.76
CA PRO A 85 -33.99 -15.90 23.25
C PRO A 85 -33.99 -14.68 24.17
N ARG A 86 -34.02 -13.49 23.58
CA ARG A 86 -34.06 -12.23 24.33
C ARG A 86 -35.40 -12.14 25.10
N ALA A 87 -35.31 -11.83 26.39
CA ALA A 87 -36.43 -11.33 27.18
C ALA A 87 -36.27 -9.82 27.33
N ALA A 88 -37.34 -9.03 27.12
CA ALA A 88 -37.32 -7.61 27.45
C ALA A 88 -38.50 -7.26 28.35
N GLN A 89 -38.21 -6.51 29.41
CA GLN A 89 -39.22 -5.90 30.26
C GLN A 89 -39.76 -4.66 29.55
N ARG A 90 -41.08 -4.59 29.36
CA ARG A 90 -41.74 -3.36 28.91
C ARG A 90 -42.36 -2.67 30.11
N GLU A 91 -42.20 -1.36 30.22
CA GLU A 91 -42.65 -0.60 31.39
C GLU A 91 -44.17 -0.40 31.44
N ASN A 92 -44.89 -0.50 30.31
CA ASN A 92 -46.34 -0.30 30.28
C ASN A 92 -47.03 -1.15 29.16
N PRO A 93 -47.86 -2.15 29.49
CA PRO A 93 -48.01 -2.80 30.80
C PRO A 93 -46.72 -3.55 31.17
N GLN A 94 -46.42 -3.65 32.48
CA GLN A 94 -45.31 -4.45 33.01
C GLN A 94 -45.46 -5.92 32.63
N ARG A 95 -44.91 -6.28 31.48
CA ARG A 95 -44.86 -7.67 30.99
C ARG A 95 -43.49 -7.98 30.43
N ILE A 96 -43.02 -9.18 30.71
CA ILE A 96 -41.85 -9.75 30.05
C ILE A 96 -42.29 -10.19 28.66
N VAL A 97 -41.78 -9.53 27.62
CA VAL A 97 -41.98 -9.97 26.25
C VAL A 97 -40.82 -10.89 25.89
N MET A 98 -41.14 -12.17 25.68
CA MET A 98 -40.21 -13.15 25.12
C MET A 98 -40.18 -12.98 23.61
N TYR A 99 -38.99 -12.72 23.05
CA TYR A 99 -38.80 -12.67 21.61
C TYR A 99 -38.63 -14.08 21.06
N ASN A 100 -39.02 -14.30 19.81
CA ASN A 100 -38.77 -15.55 19.12
C ASN A 100 -37.27 -15.87 19.13
N SER A 101 -36.93 -17.15 19.32
CA SER A 101 -35.55 -17.61 19.23
C SER A 101 -34.93 -17.22 17.89
N TRP A 102 -33.64 -16.90 17.94
CA TRP A 102 -32.87 -16.58 16.74
C TRP A 102 -32.92 -17.73 15.74
N LYS A 103 -33.27 -17.43 14.49
CA LYS A 103 -33.19 -18.39 13.39
C LYS A 103 -31.79 -18.32 12.77
N PRO A 104 -31.05 -19.44 12.66
CA PRO A 104 -29.75 -19.45 12.00
C PRO A 104 -29.82 -18.86 10.59
N LEU A 105 -28.95 -17.89 10.32
CA LEU A 105 -28.80 -17.16 9.06
C LEU A 105 -27.60 -17.62 8.25
N LYS A 106 -26.86 -18.64 8.72
CA LYS A 106 -25.65 -19.16 8.06
C LYS A 106 -24.59 -18.07 7.94
N LEU A 107 -24.29 -17.39 9.06
CA LEU A 107 -23.41 -16.22 9.08
C LEU A 107 -21.97 -16.57 8.71
N LYS A 108 -21.50 -17.78 9.03
CA LYS A 108 -20.18 -18.28 8.65
C LYS A 108 -20.05 -18.40 7.13
N GLU A 109 -21.04 -19.01 6.48
CA GLU A 109 -21.07 -19.18 5.03
C GLU A 109 -21.19 -17.82 4.34
N LYS A 110 -22.06 -16.93 4.82
CA LYS A 110 -22.17 -15.56 4.30
C LYS A 110 -20.88 -14.77 4.44
N TRP A 111 -20.13 -14.97 5.54
CA TRP A 111 -18.83 -14.36 5.74
C TRP A 111 -17.80 -14.86 4.73
N TYR A 112 -17.73 -16.17 4.48
CA TYR A 112 -16.82 -16.71 3.46
C TYR A 112 -17.18 -16.24 2.06
N THR A 113 -18.46 -16.23 1.69
CA THR A 113 -18.91 -15.65 0.41
C THR A 113 -18.53 -14.17 0.30
N TYR A 114 -18.68 -13.41 1.39
CA TYR A 114 -18.25 -12.02 1.42
C TYR A 114 -16.73 -11.89 1.17
N MET A 115 -15.90 -12.75 1.77
CA MET A 115 -14.45 -12.75 1.54
C MET A 115 -14.07 -13.19 0.12
N ASP A 116 -14.84 -14.10 -0.49
CA ASP A 116 -14.73 -14.47 -1.92
C ASP A 116 -14.91 -13.24 -2.80
N ASP A 117 -16.00 -12.49 -2.59
CA ASP A 117 -16.30 -11.27 -3.35
C ASP A 117 -15.22 -10.19 -3.16
N VAL A 118 -14.71 -10.02 -1.93
CA VAL A 118 -13.67 -9.03 -1.61
C VAL A 118 -12.37 -9.37 -2.33
N TYR A 119 -11.97 -10.64 -2.31
CA TYR A 119 -10.79 -11.12 -3.03
C TYR A 119 -10.93 -10.92 -4.54
N GLU A 120 -12.04 -11.38 -5.13
CA GLU A 120 -12.28 -11.26 -6.56
C GLU A 120 -12.28 -9.79 -7.01
N THR A 121 -12.96 -8.93 -6.25
CA THR A 121 -12.99 -7.49 -6.53
C THR A 121 -11.60 -6.87 -6.45
N ALA A 122 -10.82 -7.20 -5.42
CA ALA A 122 -9.47 -6.69 -5.27
C ALA A 122 -8.55 -7.15 -6.42
N ASN A 123 -8.63 -8.43 -6.79
CA ASN A 123 -7.83 -9.01 -7.86
C ASN A 123 -8.19 -8.41 -9.23
N ASN A 124 -9.49 -8.29 -9.54
CA ASN A 124 -9.96 -7.69 -10.78
C ASN A 124 -9.52 -6.22 -10.91
N LYS A 125 -9.59 -5.46 -9.80
CA LYS A 125 -9.12 -4.07 -9.76
C LYS A 125 -7.62 -3.95 -9.99
N GLY A 126 -6.81 -4.77 -9.32
CA GLY A 126 -5.35 -4.73 -9.46
C GLY A 126 -4.92 -5.12 -10.87
N THR A 127 -5.49 -6.19 -11.41
CA THR A 127 -5.21 -6.66 -12.76
C THR A 127 -5.60 -5.65 -13.82
N LYS A 128 -6.81 -5.08 -13.73
CA LYS A 128 -7.26 -4.04 -14.66
C LYS A 128 -6.35 -2.80 -14.58
N PHE A 129 -6.06 -2.33 -13.37
CA PHE A 129 -5.19 -1.18 -13.14
C PHE A 129 -3.81 -1.37 -13.77
N MET A 130 -3.19 -2.54 -13.56
CA MET A 130 -1.86 -2.84 -14.10
C MET A 130 -1.90 -2.95 -15.62
N LYS A 131 -2.86 -3.69 -16.18
CA LYS A 131 -3.01 -3.86 -17.64
C LYS A 131 -3.19 -2.52 -18.35
N ASP A 132 -4.09 -1.68 -17.86
CA ASP A 132 -4.41 -0.40 -18.49
C ASP A 132 -3.19 0.55 -18.44
N ASN A 133 -2.50 0.64 -17.30
CA ASN A 133 -1.39 1.57 -17.14
C ASN A 133 -0.08 1.08 -17.78
N ILE A 134 0.19 -0.23 -17.83
CA ILE A 134 1.32 -0.79 -18.61
C ILE A 134 1.11 -0.46 -20.09
N LYS A 135 -0.11 -0.66 -20.61
CA LYS A 135 -0.43 -0.31 -22.00
C LYS A 135 -0.18 1.17 -22.27
N ARG A 136 -0.68 2.07 -21.42
CA ARG A 136 -0.45 3.53 -21.56
C ARG A 136 1.03 3.89 -21.54
N LEU A 137 1.82 3.27 -20.66
CA LEU A 137 3.26 3.49 -20.61
C LEU A 137 3.94 3.07 -21.90
N ARG A 138 3.58 1.91 -22.46
CA ARG A 138 4.07 1.49 -23.78
C ARG A 138 3.67 2.48 -24.86
N ASP A 139 2.38 2.79 -24.98
CA ASP A 139 1.86 3.70 -26.01
C ASP A 139 2.55 5.09 -25.96
N GLU A 140 2.92 5.56 -24.77
CA GLU A 140 3.59 6.87 -24.59
C GLU A 140 5.11 6.84 -24.77
N TYR A 141 5.78 5.74 -24.41
CA TYR A 141 7.24 5.63 -24.39
C TYR A 141 7.79 4.60 -25.40
N THR A 142 7.03 4.27 -26.43
CA THR A 142 7.49 3.49 -27.58
C THR A 142 8.45 4.27 -28.48
N ASP A 143 9.26 3.53 -29.26
CA ASP A 143 10.29 4.09 -30.15
C ASP A 143 9.76 5.12 -31.15
N ALA A 144 8.48 5.02 -31.54
CA ALA A 144 7.85 5.95 -32.49
C ALA A 144 7.85 7.42 -32.01
N LYS A 145 7.97 7.67 -30.70
CA LYS A 145 8.00 9.01 -30.10
C LYS A 145 9.39 9.40 -29.57
N ARG A 146 10.45 8.70 -29.96
CA ARG A 146 11.80 8.92 -29.44
C ARG A 146 12.39 10.24 -29.94
N ILE A 147 13.00 11.00 -29.03
CA ILE A 147 13.72 12.23 -29.37
C ILE A 147 15.17 11.86 -29.71
N SER A 148 15.64 12.27 -30.89
CA SER A 148 17.02 12.02 -31.31
C SER A 148 17.96 13.09 -30.75
N GLN A 149 19.24 12.74 -30.56
CA GLN A 149 20.25 13.72 -30.11
C GLN A 149 20.35 14.92 -31.06
N ALA A 150 20.21 14.67 -32.37
CA ALA A 150 20.21 15.72 -33.39
C ALA A 150 19.04 16.72 -33.25
N GLN A 151 17.92 16.36 -32.61
CA GLN A 151 16.85 17.31 -32.30
C GLN A 151 17.20 18.18 -31.09
N VAL A 152 17.94 17.64 -30.12
CA VAL A 152 18.46 18.38 -28.97
C VAL A 152 19.51 19.39 -29.41
N ASP A 153 20.43 18.98 -30.28
CA ASP A 153 21.57 19.80 -30.71
C ASP A 153 21.17 20.94 -31.68
N LYS A 154 20.01 20.82 -32.33
CA LYS A 154 19.43 21.88 -33.20
C LYS A 154 18.74 23.00 -32.42
N GLU A 155 18.52 22.82 -31.12
CA GLU A 155 17.89 23.84 -30.28
C GLU A 155 18.93 24.88 -29.83
N ASN A 156 18.65 26.15 -30.10
CA ASN A 156 19.58 27.24 -29.80
C ASN A 156 19.42 27.77 -28.37
N ASP A 157 18.26 27.55 -27.76
CA ASP A 157 17.97 27.97 -26.39
C ASP A 157 18.50 26.93 -25.38
N LYS A 158 19.44 27.35 -24.52
CA LYS A 158 20.07 26.48 -23.52
C LYS A 158 19.08 25.84 -22.54
N ASP A 159 18.01 26.53 -22.18
CA ASP A 159 17.03 25.98 -21.24
C ASP A 159 16.14 24.94 -21.92
N LYS A 160 15.73 25.20 -23.17
CA LYS A 160 15.00 24.20 -23.98
C LYS A 160 15.87 22.99 -24.31
N GLN A 161 17.15 23.20 -24.60
CA GLN A 161 18.10 22.12 -24.84
C GLN A 161 18.20 21.18 -23.63
N LYS A 162 18.28 21.73 -22.40
CA LYS A 162 18.25 20.91 -21.17
C LYS A 162 16.95 20.13 -21.01
N VAL A 163 15.81 20.74 -21.32
CA VAL A 163 14.49 20.07 -21.25
C VAL A 163 14.44 18.91 -22.25
N LEU A 164 14.87 19.13 -23.50
CA LEU A 164 14.92 18.10 -24.53
C LEU A 164 15.91 16.98 -24.19
N ALA A 165 17.09 17.30 -23.63
CA ALA A 165 18.07 16.32 -23.19
C ALA A 165 17.51 15.43 -22.05
N ASN A 166 16.83 16.04 -21.07
CA ASN A 166 16.16 15.30 -20.00
C ASN A 166 15.02 14.43 -20.53
N GLU A 167 14.23 14.92 -21.49
CA GLU A 167 13.18 14.12 -22.13
C GLU A 167 13.75 12.96 -22.92
N LYS A 168 14.82 13.18 -23.69
CA LYS A 168 15.52 12.12 -24.40
C LYS A 168 15.99 11.04 -23.43
N LYS A 169 16.70 11.43 -22.36
CA LYS A 169 17.18 10.49 -21.34
C LYS A 169 16.02 9.70 -20.72
N LEU A 170 14.92 10.37 -20.38
CA LEU A 170 13.73 9.71 -19.89
C LEU A 170 13.19 8.68 -20.91
N ARG A 171 13.04 9.05 -22.19
CA ARG A 171 12.56 8.13 -23.23
C ARG A 171 13.53 6.98 -23.51
N ASP A 172 14.83 7.19 -23.33
CA ASP A 172 15.85 6.14 -23.43
C ASP A 172 15.79 5.16 -22.24
N ASP A 173 15.53 5.66 -21.02
CA ASP A 173 15.45 4.84 -19.79
C ASP A 173 14.11 4.09 -19.64
N MET A 174 12.99 4.67 -20.10
CA MET A 174 11.64 4.17 -19.82
C MET A 174 11.37 2.74 -20.34
N PRO A 175 11.84 2.32 -21.53
CA PRO A 175 11.67 0.94 -21.99
C PRO A 175 12.19 -0.10 -21.00
N ASP A 176 13.40 0.11 -20.44
CA ASP A 176 13.98 -0.81 -19.44
C ASP A 176 13.13 -0.86 -18.16
N TYR A 177 12.65 0.30 -17.67
CA TYR A 177 11.76 0.33 -16.51
C TYR A 177 10.42 -0.36 -16.76
N ILE A 178 9.85 -0.21 -17.95
CA ILE A 178 8.61 -0.87 -18.36
C ILE A 178 8.83 -2.38 -18.40
N SER A 179 9.91 -2.85 -19.04
CA SER A 179 10.24 -4.28 -19.10
C SER A 179 10.43 -4.89 -17.70
N LYS A 180 11.13 -4.21 -16.79
CA LYS A 180 11.28 -4.65 -15.40
C LYS A 180 9.95 -4.70 -14.66
N LEU A 181 9.07 -3.73 -14.88
CA LEU A 181 7.74 -3.72 -14.29
C LEU A 181 6.87 -4.86 -14.80
N GLU A 182 6.93 -5.16 -16.10
CA GLU A 182 6.21 -6.26 -16.72
C GLU A 182 6.68 -7.63 -16.24
N ALA A 183 7.99 -7.81 -16.11
CA ALA A 183 8.56 -9.01 -15.51
C ALA A 183 8.12 -9.19 -14.05
N ALA A 184 8.13 -8.11 -13.25
CA ALA A 184 7.65 -8.19 -11.88
C ALA A 184 6.14 -8.45 -11.81
N TRP A 185 5.36 -7.86 -12.72
CA TRP A 185 3.92 -8.09 -12.80
C TRP A 185 3.58 -9.51 -13.28
N SER A 186 4.34 -10.09 -14.21
CA SER A 186 4.07 -11.45 -14.68
C SER A 186 4.28 -12.52 -13.60
N LEU A 187 5.21 -12.26 -12.67
CA LEU A 187 5.39 -13.07 -11.46
C LEU A 187 4.25 -12.87 -10.46
N ALA A 188 3.77 -11.64 -10.32
CA ALA A 188 2.80 -11.26 -9.30
C ALA A 188 1.33 -11.52 -9.70
N GLN A 189 0.99 -11.46 -10.99
CA GLN A 189 -0.40 -11.49 -11.48
C GLN A 189 -1.17 -12.77 -11.11
N ASN A 190 -0.45 -13.85 -10.81
CA ASN A 190 -1.00 -15.12 -10.37
C ASN A 190 -1.17 -15.14 -8.84
N TRP A 191 -1.78 -14.11 -8.25
CA TRP A 191 -2.17 -14.14 -6.83
C TRP A 191 -3.16 -15.30 -6.64
N PRO A 192 -2.80 -16.37 -5.90
CA PRO A 192 -3.70 -17.50 -5.72
C PRO A 192 -4.80 -17.11 -4.76
N LYS A 193 -6.02 -17.57 -5.05
CA LYS A 193 -7.15 -17.41 -4.13
C LYS A 193 -6.83 -18.12 -2.80
N PRO A 194 -6.83 -17.40 -1.66
CA PRO A 194 -6.64 -18.03 -0.37
C PRO A 194 -7.73 -19.07 -0.11
N LYS A 195 -7.36 -20.19 0.48
CA LYS A 195 -8.28 -21.30 0.78
C LYS A 195 -8.79 -21.17 2.21
N TRP A 196 -9.74 -20.26 2.46
CA TRP A 196 -10.51 -20.28 3.71
C TRP A 196 -11.49 -21.45 3.73
N ASN A 197 -11.91 -21.85 4.93
CA ASN A 197 -12.77 -23.02 5.15
C ASN A 197 -12.17 -24.35 4.62
N ALA A 198 -10.89 -24.37 4.26
CA ALA A 198 -10.17 -25.62 4.14
C ALA A 198 -10.19 -26.25 5.53
N ALA A 199 -10.70 -27.47 5.66
CA ALA A 199 -10.76 -28.17 6.92
C ALA A 199 -9.35 -28.25 7.54
N ALA A 200 -9.00 -27.26 8.37
CA ALA A 200 -7.67 -27.09 8.91
C ALA A 200 -7.82 -27.05 10.43
N ASN A 201 -7.27 -28.09 11.03
CA ASN A 201 -6.89 -28.34 12.40
C ASN A 201 -7.07 -27.16 13.37
N PRO A 202 -7.64 -27.40 14.57
CA PRO A 202 -7.94 -26.36 15.54
C PRO A 202 -6.69 -25.51 15.79
N SER A 203 -6.71 -24.28 15.28
CA SER A 203 -5.79 -23.23 15.68
C SER A 203 -5.87 -23.15 17.21
N PRO A 204 -4.74 -23.15 17.94
CA PRO A 204 -4.76 -23.11 19.39
C PRO A 204 -5.52 -21.86 19.82
N THR A 205 -6.66 -22.10 20.47
CA THR A 205 -7.50 -21.08 21.08
C THR A 205 -6.62 -20.02 21.74
N PRO A 206 -6.73 -18.73 21.37
CA PRO A 206 -6.08 -17.68 22.13
C PRO A 206 -6.60 -17.78 23.56
N ALA A 207 -5.70 -18.06 24.51
CA ALA A 207 -6.03 -18.18 25.91
C ALA A 207 -6.89 -16.98 26.31
N ILE A 208 -8.13 -17.25 26.72
CA ILE A 208 -9.00 -16.27 27.35
C ILE A 208 -8.23 -15.83 28.59
N LEU A 209 -7.69 -14.62 28.58
CA LEU A 209 -7.16 -14.00 29.79
C LEU A 209 -8.29 -14.00 30.82
N PRO A 210 -8.04 -14.50 32.06
CA PRO A 210 -9.08 -14.58 33.08
C PRO A 210 -9.62 -13.18 33.37
N PRO A 211 -10.92 -13.05 33.74
CA PRO A 211 -11.50 -11.77 34.11
C PRO A 211 -10.74 -11.19 35.30
N THR A 212 -10.29 -9.95 35.16
CA THR A 212 -9.69 -9.16 36.23
C THR A 212 -10.62 -9.15 37.45
N PRO A 213 -10.19 -9.60 38.64
CA PRO A 213 -11.01 -9.43 39.84
C PRO A 213 -11.11 -7.94 40.18
N SER A 214 -12.34 -7.49 40.40
CA SER A 214 -12.65 -6.16 40.93
C SER A 214 -12.17 -6.09 42.38
N ILE A 215 -11.08 -5.37 42.63
CA ILE A 215 -10.58 -5.07 43.98
C ILE A 215 -10.92 -3.61 44.27
N GLY A 216 -11.67 -3.41 45.36
CA GLY A 216 -12.05 -2.10 45.86
C GLY A 216 -10.86 -1.26 46.32
N SER A 217 -11.05 0.05 46.28
CA SER A 217 -10.13 1.06 46.81
C SER A 217 -9.65 0.74 48.24
N PRO A 218 -8.38 1.01 48.53
CA PRO A 218 -8.09 2.22 49.29
C PRO A 218 -6.89 3.05 48.76
N THR A 219 -6.86 4.29 49.25
CA THR A 219 -5.99 5.44 48.97
C THR A 219 -4.52 5.25 49.41
N PRO A 220 -3.58 6.20 49.15
CA PRO A 220 -2.30 5.94 48.48
C PRO A 220 -1.11 5.86 49.46
N SER A 221 0.01 5.29 49.01
CA SER A 221 1.33 5.57 49.59
C SER A 221 2.36 5.65 48.49
N ALA A 222 3.13 6.74 48.56
CA ALA A 222 4.30 7.00 47.76
C ALA A 222 5.40 5.99 48.11
N ASP A 223 5.95 5.32 47.10
CA ASP A 223 7.39 5.20 46.91
C ASP A 223 7.72 4.55 45.55
N ILE A 224 8.70 5.16 44.89
CA ILE A 224 9.25 5.02 43.52
C ILE A 224 9.93 3.62 43.36
N PRO A 225 9.92 2.93 42.18
CA PRO A 225 10.68 3.38 41.01
C PRO A 225 10.08 3.13 39.62
N THR A 226 10.32 4.09 38.74
CA THR A 226 10.11 4.03 37.29
C THR A 226 11.01 2.96 36.65
N PRO A 227 10.46 2.05 35.82
CA PRO A 227 11.26 1.36 34.82
C PRO A 227 10.83 1.74 33.40
N PHE A 228 11.78 2.35 32.69
CA PHE A 228 12.07 2.22 31.26
C PHE A 228 10.93 2.38 30.23
N SER A 229 10.88 3.58 29.64
CA SER A 229 10.42 3.77 28.27
C SER A 229 11.31 2.97 27.30
N ALA A 230 10.74 1.97 26.64
CA ALA A 230 11.33 1.38 25.45
C ALA A 230 11.10 2.32 24.26
N THR A 231 12.05 3.22 24.05
CA THR A 231 12.21 3.98 22.81
C THR A 231 12.50 2.99 21.67
N ILE A 232 11.61 2.92 20.68
CA ILE A 232 11.84 2.20 19.43
C ILE A 232 12.97 2.92 18.67
N PRO A 233 14.08 2.26 18.30
CA PRO A 233 15.15 2.92 17.57
C PRO A 233 14.72 3.23 16.13
N THR A 234 14.77 4.51 15.80
CA THR A 234 14.76 5.09 14.45
C THR A 234 15.95 4.53 13.65
N PRO A 235 15.78 4.08 12.39
CA PRO A 235 16.92 3.69 11.56
C PRO A 235 17.76 4.92 11.20
N LEU A 236 19.06 4.78 11.47
CA LEU A 236 20.11 5.77 11.26
C LEU A 236 20.23 6.12 9.77
N VAL A 237 19.98 7.40 9.45
CA VAL A 237 20.39 8.00 8.17
C VAL A 237 21.90 8.19 8.23
N ALA A 238 22.64 7.47 7.39
CA ALA A 238 24.06 7.72 7.18
C ALA A 238 24.23 9.04 6.41
N THR A 239 24.57 10.11 7.13
CA THR A 239 25.16 11.34 6.58
C THR A 239 26.66 11.13 6.38
N PRO A 240 27.23 11.48 5.22
CA PRO A 240 28.68 11.55 5.07
C PRO A 240 29.26 12.76 5.83
N PRO A 241 30.53 12.69 6.29
CA PRO A 241 31.13 13.76 7.08
C PRO A 241 31.50 14.99 6.22
N PRO A 242 31.45 16.21 6.79
CA PRO A 242 32.00 17.40 6.16
C PRO A 242 33.52 17.41 6.36
N SER A 243 34.29 17.39 5.27
CA SER A 243 35.72 17.72 5.35
C SER A 243 35.93 19.15 4.90
N ALA A 244 36.03 20.04 5.89
CA ALA A 244 36.54 21.39 5.71
C ALA A 244 38.07 21.36 5.69
N ALA A 245 38.66 21.81 4.58
CA ALA A 245 40.02 22.31 4.55
C ALA A 245 40.09 23.45 3.52
N SER A 246 40.26 24.66 4.03
CA SER A 246 40.75 25.86 3.33
C SER A 246 41.88 26.44 4.18
N PRO A 247 42.74 27.35 3.70
CA PRO A 247 43.32 27.52 2.37
C PRO A 247 44.86 27.58 2.46
N THR A 248 45.58 27.64 1.33
CA THR A 248 46.92 28.27 1.32
C THR A 248 47.13 28.99 -0.01
N PRO A 249 47.47 30.29 0.00
CA PRO A 249 47.88 31.03 -1.18
C PRO A 249 49.39 30.84 -1.41
N SER A 250 49.83 30.70 -2.66
CA SER A 250 51.22 31.00 -3.00
C SER A 250 51.33 31.58 -4.40
N ALA A 251 52.21 32.57 -4.48
CA ALA A 251 52.36 33.56 -5.52
C ALA A 251 53.16 33.08 -6.73
N ALA A 252 53.13 33.96 -7.75
CA ALA A 252 54.19 34.28 -8.71
C ALA A 252 54.29 33.44 -10.00
N ALA A 253 53.93 34.10 -11.11
CA ALA A 253 54.88 34.36 -12.19
C ALA A 253 54.43 35.58 -13.01
N LEU A 254 55.12 36.70 -12.77
CA LEU A 254 55.27 37.82 -13.69
C LEU A 254 56.07 37.37 -14.94
N THR A 255 55.81 38.01 -16.09
CA THR A 255 56.74 38.61 -17.08
C THR A 255 56.14 38.56 -18.50
N PRO A 256 56.66 39.33 -19.49
CA PRO A 256 56.49 40.78 -19.59
C PRO A 256 55.99 41.24 -20.98
N ARG A 257 55.87 42.56 -21.06
CA ARG A 257 55.46 43.49 -22.13
C ARG A 257 56.25 43.42 -23.47
N SER A 258 55.58 43.89 -24.53
CA SER A 258 56.07 44.79 -25.61
C SER A 258 56.96 44.22 -26.73
N PRO A 259 57.13 44.91 -27.89
CA PRO A 259 56.80 46.31 -28.26
C PRO A 259 55.44 46.52 -28.93
#